data_AF-B6BSD2-F1
#
_entry.id   AF-B6BSD2-F1
#
_cell.length_a   1.000
_cell.length_b   1.000
_cell.length_c   1.000
_cell.angle_alpha   90.00
_cell.angle_beta   90.00
_cell.angle_gamma   90.00
#
_symmetry.space_group_name_H-M   'P 1'
#
loop_
_entity.id
_entity.type
_entity.pdbx_description
1 polymer ?
#
loop_
_entity_poly.entity_id
_entity_poly.type
_entity_poly.pdbx_seq_one_letter_code
_entity_poly.pdbx_strand_id
1 'polypeptide(L)'
;MKFYIRKLNAQELGYRGGRVREAGRYILISKELQRATNFFPNFNENDVEPSVSVGCVNNANNILVYCEYVWHNGSAHRGKDLRLYLNENIDPLNSFFNKDDYLVILKFESNGEDLFRMFRFNPADNEYNIIDDLVGSLPDNQKGRGAHWWTNEMNFIDQRSINTIRTIVSERTINRINPRIGNPVENTHTPDEFKKLIRRLYNLKCAISGSSINYSHYTNLQAAHIKPVLNPHNGPHRLDNGILLNLDLHHAFDRGYFTINDNYKIKVHEKLIDSSLKQFDNQLISLPVDNNIKPSLDYIRYHRENIFGRLRPLRND
;
A
#
# COMPACT_ATOMS: atom_id res chain seq x y z
N MET A 1 9.96 8.14 17.71
CA MET A 1 8.76 7.45 17.18
C MET A 1 7.54 8.18 17.70
N LYS A 2 6.43 8.22 16.95
CA LYS A 2 5.22 8.94 17.39
C LYS A 2 4.06 7.96 17.52
N PHE A 3 3.31 8.10 18.59
CA PHE A 3 2.08 7.36 18.84
C PHE A 3 0.87 8.28 18.78
N TYR A 4 -0.19 7.80 18.17
CA TYR A 4 -1.51 8.42 18.17
C TYR A 4 -2.46 7.51 18.93
N ILE A 5 -3.23 8.07 19.86
CA ILE A 5 -4.12 7.30 20.74
C ILE A 5 -5.55 7.81 20.54
N ARG A 6 -6.49 6.90 20.37
CA ARG A 6 -7.92 7.17 20.20
C ARG A 6 -8.73 6.23 21.08
N LYS A 7 -9.63 6.75 21.92
CA LYS A 7 -10.63 5.93 22.63
C LYS A 7 -11.93 5.83 21.81
N LEU A 8 -12.12 4.71 21.14
CA LEU A 8 -13.12 4.56 20.08
C LEU A 8 -14.55 4.81 20.57
N ASN A 9 -15.32 5.54 19.76
CA ASN A 9 -16.72 5.85 20.06
C ASN A 9 -17.66 5.14 19.06
N ALA A 10 -18.93 4.96 19.44
CA ALA A 10 -19.92 4.25 18.63
C ALA A 10 -20.11 4.85 17.23
N GLN A 11 -20.00 6.17 17.06
CA GLN A 11 -20.17 6.83 15.76
C GLN A 11 -19.18 6.33 14.68
N GLU A 12 -17.94 6.04 15.08
CA GLU A 12 -16.85 5.56 14.20
C GLU A 12 -17.08 4.11 13.73
N LEU A 13 -17.86 3.36 14.51
CA LEU A 13 -18.00 1.92 14.41
C LEU A 13 -19.28 1.48 13.68
N GLY A 14 -19.84 2.38 12.87
CA GLY A 14 -20.97 2.09 11.98
C GLY A 14 -22.33 2.04 12.69
N TYR A 15 -22.43 2.65 13.89
CA TYR A 15 -23.70 2.79 14.61
C TYR A 15 -24.46 4.03 14.10
N ARG A 16 -25.65 3.82 13.52
CA ARG A 16 -26.66 4.87 13.31
C ARG A 16 -27.95 4.45 14.02
N GLY A 17 -28.48 5.32 14.89
CA GLY A 17 -29.74 5.06 15.60
C GLY A 17 -29.78 3.77 16.44
N GLY A 18 -28.62 3.27 16.92
CA GLY A 18 -28.55 2.04 17.72
C GLY A 18 -28.52 0.73 16.93
N ARG A 19 -28.48 0.76 15.60
CA ARG A 19 -28.34 -0.44 14.75
C ARG A 19 -26.95 -0.53 14.13
N VAL A 20 -26.42 -1.75 14.04
CA VAL A 20 -25.12 -2.08 13.43
C VAL A 20 -25.32 -2.25 11.92
N ARG A 21 -24.36 -1.79 11.10
CA ARG A 21 -24.14 -2.15 9.66
C ARG A 21 -24.73 -1.26 8.55
N GLU A 22 -25.22 -0.05 8.82
CA GLU A 22 -25.75 0.83 7.73
C GLU A 22 -24.74 1.87 7.17
N ALA A 23 -23.52 1.95 7.72
CA ALA A 23 -22.47 2.86 7.24
C ALA A 23 -21.07 2.25 7.35
N GLY A 24 -20.15 2.66 6.47
CA GLY A 24 -18.74 2.24 6.52
C GLY A 24 -18.06 2.68 7.82
N ARG A 25 -17.21 1.82 8.38
CA ARG A 25 -16.47 2.07 9.62
C ARG A 25 -15.18 2.82 9.35
N TYR A 26 -14.87 3.77 10.21
CA TYR A 26 -13.72 4.66 10.07
C TYR A 26 -13.21 5.09 11.45
N ILE A 27 -11.96 5.51 11.51
CA ILE A 27 -11.37 6.16 12.67
C ILE A 27 -11.37 7.67 12.40
N LEU A 28 -11.92 8.46 13.32
CA LEU A 28 -11.76 9.90 13.27
C LEU A 28 -10.32 10.25 13.60
N ILE A 29 -9.76 11.18 12.85
CA ILE A 29 -8.45 11.76 13.13
C ILE A 29 -8.67 13.22 13.54
N SER A 30 -8.24 13.56 14.76
CA SER A 30 -8.24 14.94 15.27
C SER A 30 -7.38 15.82 14.37
N LYS A 31 -8.00 16.84 13.76
CA LYS A 31 -7.29 17.85 12.96
C LYS A 31 -6.31 18.68 13.77
N GLU A 32 -6.66 18.95 15.02
CA GLU A 32 -5.82 19.70 15.95
C GLU A 32 -4.50 18.95 16.15
N LEU A 33 -4.59 17.67 16.49
CA LEU A 33 -3.41 16.83 16.64
C LEU A 33 -2.70 16.60 15.31
N GLN A 34 -3.44 16.43 14.21
CA GLN A 34 -2.84 16.30 12.88
C GLN A 34 -1.98 17.53 12.53
N ARG A 35 -2.49 18.75 12.77
CA ARG A 35 -1.74 20.00 12.56
C ARG A 35 -0.53 20.13 13.48
N ALA A 36 -0.68 19.71 14.75
CA ALA A 36 0.40 19.79 15.73
C ALA A 36 1.53 18.77 15.46
N THR A 37 1.22 17.62 14.85
CA THR A 37 2.14 16.48 14.81
C THR A 37 2.59 16.05 13.41
N ASN A 38 1.84 16.40 12.36
CA ASN A 38 1.97 15.82 11.02
C ASN A 38 2.01 14.28 11.08
N PHE A 39 1.07 13.69 11.83
CA PHE A 39 1.04 12.25 12.05
C PHE A 39 0.73 11.51 10.73
N PHE A 40 -0.40 11.81 10.11
CA PHE A 40 -0.78 11.31 8.79
C PHE A 40 -0.30 12.26 7.67
N PRO A 41 -0.40 11.86 6.39
CA PRO A 41 -0.15 12.79 5.28
C PRO A 41 -1.05 14.03 5.36
N ASN A 42 -0.56 15.18 4.93
CA ASN A 42 -1.36 16.40 4.85
C ASN A 42 -2.06 16.50 3.49
N PHE A 43 -3.23 17.13 3.49
CA PHE A 43 -3.98 17.45 2.27
C PHE A 43 -3.84 18.93 1.91
N ASN A 44 -3.98 19.23 0.62
CA ASN A 44 -4.09 20.61 0.17
C ASN A 44 -5.48 21.16 0.53
N GLU A 45 -5.53 22.37 1.10
CA GLU A 45 -6.78 23.00 1.54
C GLU A 45 -7.78 23.29 0.42
N ASN A 46 -7.29 23.37 -0.82
CA ASN A 46 -8.10 23.69 -2.00
C ASN A 46 -8.76 22.45 -2.63
N ASP A 47 -8.31 21.24 -2.30
CA ASP A 47 -8.86 20.02 -2.89
C ASP A 47 -10.22 19.69 -2.28
N VAL A 48 -11.15 19.20 -3.10
CA VAL A 48 -12.48 18.77 -2.63
C VAL A 48 -12.47 17.27 -2.37
N GLU A 49 -12.82 16.88 -1.14
CA GLU A 49 -12.80 15.51 -0.63
C GLU A 49 -11.49 14.73 -0.93
N PRO A 50 -10.31 15.31 -0.67
CA PRO A 50 -9.06 14.65 -1.02
C PRO A 50 -8.87 13.38 -0.22
N SER A 51 -8.25 12.39 -0.86
CA SER A 51 -7.97 11.09 -0.27
C SER A 51 -6.58 10.59 -0.66
N VAL A 52 -5.98 9.77 0.19
CA VAL A 52 -4.71 9.09 -0.06
C VAL A 52 -4.72 7.72 0.61
N SER A 53 -4.13 6.73 -0.04
CA SER A 53 -3.94 5.41 0.57
C SER A 53 -2.72 5.41 1.48
N VAL A 54 -2.89 5.03 2.75
CA VAL A 54 -1.80 4.89 3.73
C VAL A 54 -1.58 3.43 4.10
N GLY A 55 -0.33 3.03 4.29
CA GLY A 55 0.01 1.67 4.68
C GLY A 55 -0.23 1.43 6.17
N CYS A 56 -1.25 0.64 6.50
CA CYS A 56 -1.58 0.24 7.86
C CYS A 56 -1.16 -1.21 8.12
N VAL A 57 -0.53 -1.46 9.27
CA VAL A 57 -0.13 -2.82 9.68
C VAL A 57 -1.02 -3.26 10.82
N ASN A 58 -1.74 -4.37 10.63
CA ASN A 58 -2.45 -5.02 11.72
C ASN A 58 -1.42 -5.73 12.62
N ASN A 59 -1.37 -5.36 13.90
CA ASN A 59 -0.39 -5.93 14.82
C ASN A 59 -0.57 -7.44 15.06
N ALA A 60 -1.81 -7.93 15.09
CA ALA A 60 -2.10 -9.31 15.48
C ALA A 60 -1.58 -10.33 14.45
N ASN A 61 -1.59 -9.99 13.17
CA ASN A 61 -1.23 -10.89 12.07
C ASN A 61 -0.04 -10.39 11.24
N ASN A 62 0.54 -9.23 11.58
CA ASN A 62 1.63 -8.58 10.86
C ASN A 62 1.34 -8.34 9.36
N ILE A 63 0.07 -8.15 9.03
CA ILE A 63 -0.36 -7.90 7.65
C ILE A 63 -0.35 -6.39 7.39
N LEU A 64 0.41 -5.97 6.36
CA LEU A 64 0.35 -4.64 5.78
C LEU A 64 -0.76 -4.57 4.74
N VAL A 65 -1.71 -3.67 4.98
CA VAL A 65 -2.79 -3.33 4.07
C VAL A 65 -2.84 -1.82 3.84
N TYR A 66 -3.46 -1.39 2.76
CA TYR A 66 -3.69 0.02 2.53
C TYR A 66 -5.09 0.44 2.99
N CYS A 67 -5.16 1.50 3.78
CA CYS A 67 -6.39 2.11 4.24
C CYS A 67 -6.55 3.48 3.56
N GLU A 68 -7.78 3.84 3.24
CA GLU A 68 -8.09 5.15 2.67
C GLU A 68 -8.13 6.19 3.79
N TYR A 69 -7.25 7.17 3.72
CA TYR A 69 -7.31 8.36 4.57
C TYR A 69 -7.93 9.49 3.75
N VAL A 70 -8.99 10.10 4.27
CA VAL A 70 -9.84 11.05 3.53
C VAL A 70 -10.11 12.27 4.38
N TRP A 71 -10.06 13.44 3.76
CA TRP A 71 -10.60 14.66 4.34
C TRP A 71 -11.96 14.98 3.74
N HIS A 72 -13.01 14.71 4.50
CA HIS A 72 -14.38 15.08 4.16
C HIS A 72 -14.56 16.57 4.37
N ASN A 73 -14.34 17.37 3.32
CA ASN A 73 -14.44 18.84 3.39
C ASN A 73 -15.53 19.43 2.48
N GLY A 74 -16.30 18.57 1.80
CA GLY A 74 -17.42 18.94 0.92
C GLY A 74 -18.64 19.51 1.65
N SER A 75 -19.55 20.09 0.87
CA SER A 75 -20.73 20.84 1.35
C SER A 75 -21.79 20.01 2.07
N ALA A 76 -21.81 18.68 1.87
CA ALA A 76 -22.75 17.76 2.49
C ALA A 76 -22.42 17.40 3.95
N HIS A 77 -21.20 17.70 4.42
CA HIS A 77 -20.73 17.32 5.75
C HIS A 77 -20.62 18.53 6.67
N ARG A 78 -21.55 18.64 7.65
CA ARG A 78 -21.40 19.57 8.78
C ARG A 78 -20.26 19.06 9.65
N GLY A 79 -19.17 19.82 9.68
CA GLY A 79 -17.92 19.39 10.30
C GLY A 79 -17.04 18.74 9.25
N LYS A 80 -16.10 19.51 8.71
CA LYS A 80 -15.06 18.95 7.85
C LYS A 80 -14.35 17.87 8.68
N ASP A 81 -14.14 16.64 8.24
CA ASP A 81 -13.59 15.56 9.10
C ASP A 81 -12.42 14.84 8.42
N LEU A 82 -11.40 14.49 9.20
CA LEU A 82 -10.36 13.56 8.73
C LEU A 82 -10.74 12.15 9.17
N ARG A 83 -10.81 11.21 8.23
CA ARG A 83 -11.27 9.85 8.45
C ARG A 83 -10.29 8.85 7.87
N LEU A 84 -9.88 7.87 8.66
CA LEU A 84 -9.14 6.69 8.20
C LEU A 84 -10.12 5.51 8.10
N TYR A 85 -10.43 5.07 6.89
CA TYR A 85 -11.38 3.99 6.66
C TYR A 85 -10.77 2.62 6.94
N LEU A 86 -11.52 1.80 7.68
CA LEU A 86 -11.08 0.46 8.04
C LEU A 86 -11.55 -0.56 6.99
N ASN A 87 -10.64 -1.45 6.61
CA ASN A 87 -10.94 -2.60 5.75
C ASN A 87 -10.97 -3.90 6.57
N GLU A 88 -11.41 -5.00 5.96
CA GLU A 88 -11.61 -6.29 6.63
C GLU A 88 -10.32 -6.96 7.15
N ASN A 89 -9.15 -6.54 6.66
CA ASN A 89 -7.89 -7.03 7.20
C ASN A 89 -7.46 -6.30 8.48
N ILE A 90 -7.99 -5.09 8.71
CA ILE A 90 -7.73 -4.27 9.90
C ILE A 90 -8.86 -4.41 10.91
N ASP A 91 -10.10 -4.46 10.44
CA ASP A 91 -11.31 -4.66 11.24
C ASP A 91 -12.12 -5.86 10.71
N PRO A 92 -11.64 -7.11 10.91
CA PRO A 92 -12.34 -8.30 10.47
C PRO A 92 -13.80 -8.34 10.91
N LEU A 93 -14.68 -8.75 9.99
CA LEU A 93 -16.13 -8.86 10.20
C LEU A 93 -16.81 -7.56 10.66
N ASN A 94 -16.12 -6.41 10.57
CA ASN A 94 -16.56 -5.12 11.12
C ASN A 94 -16.89 -5.20 12.63
N SER A 95 -16.18 -6.05 13.38
CA SER A 95 -16.44 -6.29 14.80
C SER A 95 -15.18 -6.38 15.66
N PHE A 96 -14.01 -6.20 15.05
CA PHE A 96 -12.75 -6.28 15.78
C PHE A 96 -12.61 -5.07 16.70
N PHE A 97 -12.85 -3.86 16.21
CA PHE A 97 -12.89 -2.66 17.04
C PHE A 97 -14.27 -2.46 17.69
N ASN A 98 -14.29 -2.07 18.96
CA ASN A 98 -15.48 -1.87 19.75
C ASN A 98 -15.45 -0.52 20.46
N LYS A 99 -16.63 -0.06 20.89
CA LYS A 99 -16.74 1.15 21.68
C LYS A 99 -15.90 0.98 22.95
N ASP A 100 -15.25 2.06 23.37
CA ASP A 100 -14.40 2.16 24.55
C ASP A 100 -13.04 1.44 24.43
N ASP A 101 -12.77 0.73 23.33
CA ASP A 101 -11.41 0.27 23.04
C ASP A 101 -10.45 1.46 22.86
N TYR A 102 -9.22 1.31 23.32
CA TYR A 102 -8.10 2.13 22.90
C TYR A 102 -7.52 1.58 21.58
N LEU A 103 -7.53 2.43 20.56
CA LEU A 103 -6.71 2.28 19.37
C LEU A 103 -5.43 3.09 19.54
N VAL A 104 -4.29 2.41 19.56
CA VAL A 104 -2.97 3.04 19.48
C VAL A 104 -2.41 2.81 18.09
N ILE A 105 -1.93 3.87 17.46
CA ILE A 105 -1.27 3.82 16.16
C ILE A 105 0.17 4.26 16.34
N LEU A 106 1.11 3.42 15.94
CA LEU A 106 2.52 3.77 15.84
C LEU A 106 2.85 4.18 14.40
N LYS A 107 3.39 5.38 14.25
CA LYS A 107 4.01 5.82 13.00
C LYS A 107 5.48 5.41 12.98
N PHE A 108 5.88 4.71 11.93
CA PHE A 108 7.28 4.34 11.68
C PHE A 108 7.58 4.41 10.20
N GLU A 109 8.84 4.65 9.86
CA GLU A 109 9.29 4.69 8.47
C GLU A 109 9.80 3.31 8.05
N SER A 110 9.43 2.86 6.86
CA SER A 110 9.97 1.67 6.24
C SER A 110 10.16 1.91 4.75
N ASN A 111 11.39 1.75 4.26
CA ASN A 111 11.74 1.96 2.85
C ASN A 111 11.37 3.36 2.32
N GLY A 112 11.52 4.41 3.14
CA GLY A 112 11.23 5.79 2.76
C GLY A 112 9.73 6.13 2.71
N GLU A 113 8.87 5.29 3.28
CA GLU A 113 7.44 5.55 3.42
C GLU A 113 7.00 5.44 4.88
N ASP A 114 6.13 6.35 5.29
CA ASP A 114 5.44 6.30 6.57
C ASP A 114 4.42 5.14 6.58
N LEU A 115 4.55 4.25 7.56
CA LEU A 115 3.63 3.16 7.86
C LEU A 115 3.01 3.35 9.25
N PHE A 116 1.82 2.78 9.42
CA PHE A 116 0.97 2.97 10.60
C PHE A 116 0.59 1.62 11.21
N ARG A 117 1.28 1.19 12.26
CA ARG A 117 0.95 -0.06 12.96
C ARG A 117 -0.16 0.20 13.99
N MET A 118 -1.23 -0.59 13.91
CA MET A 118 -2.42 -0.42 14.73
C MET A 118 -2.49 -1.49 15.82
N PHE A 119 -2.64 -1.05 17.06
CA PHE A 119 -2.81 -1.87 18.24
C PHE A 119 -4.18 -1.58 18.85
N ARG A 120 -4.87 -2.64 19.24
CA ARG A 120 -6.16 -2.57 19.93
C ARG A 120 -5.94 -3.00 21.37
N PHE A 121 -6.47 -2.22 22.31
CA PHE A 121 -6.55 -2.56 23.72
C PHE A 121 -7.98 -2.38 24.19
N ASN A 122 -8.61 -3.46 24.63
CA ASN A 122 -9.95 -3.47 25.18
C ASN A 122 -9.90 -3.43 26.72
N PRO A 123 -11.00 -3.09 27.42
CA PRO A 123 -11.00 -2.95 28.88
C PRO A 123 -10.55 -4.17 29.70
N ALA A 124 -10.52 -5.37 29.10
CA ALA A 124 -10.03 -6.58 29.76
C ALA A 124 -8.50 -6.78 29.62
N ASP A 125 -7.82 -5.99 28.79
CA ASP A 125 -6.37 -6.09 28.60
C ASP A 125 -5.62 -5.41 29.75
N ASN A 126 -4.51 -5.99 30.21
CA ASN A 126 -3.71 -5.43 31.31
C ASN A 126 -3.16 -4.03 30.98
N GLU A 127 -2.79 -3.82 29.73
CA GLU A 127 -2.24 -2.56 29.22
C GLU A 127 -3.28 -1.45 29.13
N TYR A 128 -4.58 -1.78 29.20
CA TYR A 128 -5.65 -0.80 29.07
C TYR A 128 -5.58 0.28 30.15
N ASN A 129 -5.39 -0.12 31.42
CA ASN A 129 -5.27 0.83 32.54
C ASN A 129 -3.99 1.66 32.44
N ILE A 130 -2.91 1.08 31.90
CA ILE A 130 -1.66 1.81 31.65
C ILE A 130 -1.89 2.93 30.63
N ILE A 131 -2.68 2.67 29.58
CA ILE A 131 -3.05 3.68 28.60
C ILE A 131 -3.97 4.74 29.22
N ASP A 132 -4.95 4.32 30.04
CA ASP A 132 -5.89 5.23 30.70
C ASP A 132 -5.16 6.23 31.63
N ASP A 133 -4.23 5.74 32.46
CA ASP A 133 -3.37 6.57 33.31
C ASP A 133 -2.49 7.51 32.48
N LEU A 134 -1.86 6.97 31.42
CA LEU A 134 -1.03 7.74 30.52
C LEU A 134 -1.81 8.91 29.93
N VAL A 135 -2.96 8.66 29.28
CA VAL A 135 -3.73 9.73 28.63
C VAL A 135 -4.30 10.74 29.61
N GLY A 136 -4.56 10.33 30.86
CA GLY A 136 -4.90 11.23 31.96
C GLY A 136 -3.79 12.22 32.29
N SER A 137 -2.55 11.72 32.37
CA SER A 137 -1.35 12.49 32.73
C SER A 137 -0.75 13.35 31.61
N LEU A 138 -1.13 13.14 30.34
CA LEU A 138 -0.55 13.90 29.22
C LEU A 138 -0.80 15.42 29.38
N PRO A 139 0.14 16.29 28.96
CA PRO A 139 -0.07 17.73 28.93
C PRO A 139 -1.13 18.12 27.88
N ASP A 140 -1.76 19.29 28.04
CA ASP A 140 -2.87 19.71 27.18
C ASP A 140 -2.51 19.81 25.69
N ASN A 141 -1.27 20.17 25.35
CA ASN A 141 -0.77 20.19 23.97
C ASN A 141 -0.63 18.79 23.32
N GLN A 142 -0.81 17.73 24.11
CA GLN A 142 -0.86 16.34 23.68
C GLN A 142 -2.28 15.76 23.70
N LYS A 143 -3.27 16.56 24.12
CA LYS A 143 -4.69 16.22 24.16
C LYS A 143 -5.41 16.89 22.99
N GLY A 144 -6.14 16.10 22.22
CA GLY A 144 -7.05 16.59 21.18
C GLY A 144 -8.49 16.42 21.63
N ARG A 145 -9.38 17.28 21.10
CA ARG A 145 -10.83 17.12 21.33
C ARG A 145 -11.33 15.74 20.93
N GLY A 146 -12.29 15.22 21.68
CA GLY A 146 -13.01 13.99 21.35
C GLY A 146 -12.28 12.71 21.75
N ALA A 147 -11.45 12.73 22.80
CA ALA A 147 -10.64 11.58 23.25
C ALA A 147 -9.59 11.12 22.22
N HIS A 148 -8.79 12.07 21.77
CA HIS A 148 -7.60 11.82 20.94
C HIS A 148 -6.37 12.32 21.69
N TRP A 149 -5.26 11.61 21.54
CA TRP A 149 -3.98 12.00 22.16
C TRP A 149 -2.81 11.66 21.25
N TRP A 150 -1.65 12.23 21.54
CA TRP A 150 -0.38 11.78 20.97
C TRP A 150 0.72 11.78 22.01
N THR A 151 1.72 10.92 21.82
CA THR A 151 2.91 10.85 22.68
C THR A 151 4.10 10.34 21.87
N ASN A 152 5.31 10.60 22.36
CA ASN A 152 6.53 9.96 21.85
C ASN A 152 6.91 8.70 22.62
N GLU A 153 6.24 8.42 23.73
CA GLU A 153 6.60 7.39 24.70
C GLU A 153 5.44 6.41 24.92
N MET A 154 5.73 5.12 24.74
CA MET A 154 4.79 4.03 25.06
C MET A 154 5.59 2.77 25.39
N ASN A 155 5.91 2.62 26.67
CA ASN A 155 7.00 1.76 27.13
C ASN A 155 6.68 0.25 27.06
N PHE A 156 5.40 -0.13 26.99
CA PHE A 156 4.98 -1.53 26.91
C PHE A 156 4.86 -2.05 25.47
N ILE A 157 4.98 -1.20 24.45
CA ILE A 157 5.00 -1.64 23.05
C ILE A 157 6.46 -1.87 22.63
N ASP A 158 6.86 -3.14 22.48
CA ASP A 158 8.23 -3.51 22.07
C ASP A 158 8.49 -3.20 20.60
N GLN A 159 9.31 -2.16 20.39
CA GLN A 159 9.67 -1.60 19.10
C GLN A 159 10.58 -2.51 18.25
N ARG A 160 11.24 -3.53 18.85
CA ARG A 160 12.15 -4.43 18.12
C ARG A 160 11.41 -5.45 17.24
N SER A 161 10.11 -5.62 17.44
CA SER A 161 9.24 -6.57 16.71
C SER A 161 8.70 -6.04 15.36
N ILE A 162 9.05 -4.80 14.96
CA ILE A 162 8.47 -4.11 13.80
C ILE A 162 8.96 -4.67 12.45
N ASN A 163 10.03 -5.48 12.43
CA ASN A 163 10.79 -5.83 11.22
C ASN A 163 10.24 -6.97 10.36
N THR A 164 9.11 -7.60 10.70
CA THR A 164 8.52 -8.66 9.88
C THR A 164 7.12 -8.29 9.45
N ILE A 165 7.00 -7.68 8.27
CA ILE A 165 5.72 -7.29 7.69
C ILE A 165 5.42 -8.24 6.52
N ARG A 166 4.29 -8.97 6.59
CA ARG A 166 3.74 -9.71 5.45
C ARG A 166 2.81 -8.76 4.69
N THR A 167 3.06 -8.50 3.41
CA THR A 167 2.20 -7.60 2.62
C THR A 167 1.02 -8.37 2.04
N ILE A 168 -0.22 -7.93 2.34
CA ILE A 168 -1.43 -8.44 1.68
C ILE A 168 -2.22 -7.23 1.17
N VAL A 169 -2.41 -7.13 -0.14
CA VAL A 169 -3.27 -6.10 -0.72
C VAL A 169 -4.72 -6.44 -0.39
N SER A 170 -5.51 -5.50 0.16
CA SER A 170 -6.84 -5.80 0.70
C SER A 170 -7.85 -6.19 -0.38
N GLU A 171 -8.75 -7.13 -0.08
CA GLU A 171 -9.86 -7.52 -0.98
C GLU A 171 -10.78 -6.34 -1.34
N ARG A 172 -10.89 -5.28 -0.53
CA ARG A 172 -11.64 -4.07 -0.91
C ARG A 172 -10.89 -3.18 -1.89
N THR A 173 -9.56 -3.14 -1.85
CA THR A 173 -8.73 -2.55 -2.90
C THR A 173 -8.95 -3.33 -4.21
N ILE A 174 -8.93 -4.66 -4.14
CA ILE A 174 -9.22 -5.57 -5.26
C ILE A 174 -10.68 -5.41 -5.74
N ASN A 175 -11.66 -5.23 -4.84
CA ASN A 175 -13.08 -5.05 -5.18
C ASN A 175 -13.45 -3.63 -5.60
N ARG A 176 -12.58 -2.62 -5.42
CA ARG A 176 -12.68 -1.32 -6.11
C ARG A 176 -12.05 -1.41 -7.52
N ILE A 177 -11.17 -2.39 -7.74
CA ILE A 177 -10.57 -2.74 -9.03
C ILE A 177 -11.53 -3.62 -9.86
N ASN A 178 -12.23 -4.59 -9.26
CA ASN A 178 -13.06 -5.59 -9.95
C ASN A 178 -14.25 -5.04 -10.76
N PRO A 179 -15.04 -4.05 -10.30
CA PRO A 179 -16.10 -3.45 -11.11
C PRO A 179 -15.57 -2.63 -12.29
N ARG A 180 -14.26 -2.34 -12.33
CA ARG A 180 -13.56 -1.69 -13.45
C ARG A 180 -12.85 -2.68 -14.38
N ILE A 181 -13.01 -3.99 -14.15
CA ILE A 181 -12.55 -5.04 -15.07
C ILE A 181 -13.58 -5.25 -16.20
N GLY A 182 -14.83 -4.84 -16.00
CA GLY A 182 -15.91 -4.94 -16.99
C GLY A 182 -16.10 -3.74 -17.92
N ASN A 183 -15.34 -2.66 -17.75
CA ASN A 183 -15.34 -1.49 -18.64
C ASN A 183 -13.89 -1.04 -18.88
N PRO A 184 -13.51 -0.67 -20.10
CA PRO A 184 -12.16 -0.18 -20.42
C PRO A 184 -11.97 1.21 -19.81
N VAL A 185 -11.70 1.27 -18.51
CA VAL A 185 -11.28 2.50 -17.85
C VAL A 185 -9.74 2.51 -17.88
N GLU A 186 -9.20 3.46 -18.63
CA GLU A 186 -7.78 3.77 -18.68
C GLU A 186 -7.24 4.03 -17.26
N ASN A 187 -6.12 3.38 -16.92
CA ASN A 187 -5.32 3.58 -15.70
C ASN A 187 -6.07 3.50 -14.35
N THR A 188 -5.96 2.35 -13.67
CA THR A 188 -6.51 2.18 -12.31
C THR A 188 -5.64 2.81 -11.21
N HIS A 189 -4.41 3.22 -11.53
CA HIS A 189 -3.46 3.85 -10.61
C HIS A 189 -2.74 5.00 -11.31
N THR A 190 -2.27 5.98 -10.53
CA THR A 190 -1.27 6.93 -11.02
C THR A 190 0.06 6.22 -11.30
N PRO A 191 0.97 6.82 -12.10
CA PRO A 191 2.27 6.23 -12.37
C PRO A 191 3.08 5.91 -11.10
N ASP A 192 2.98 6.75 -10.08
CA ASP A 192 3.76 6.58 -8.85
C ASP A 192 3.14 5.55 -7.91
N GLU A 193 1.82 5.49 -7.80
CA GLU A 193 1.13 4.40 -7.10
C GLU A 193 1.43 3.05 -7.73
N PHE A 194 1.40 2.96 -9.08
CA PHE A 194 1.77 1.75 -9.80
C PHE A 194 3.18 1.28 -9.42
N LYS A 195 4.18 2.16 -9.48
CA LYS A 195 5.57 1.81 -9.14
C LYS A 195 5.70 1.32 -7.70
N LYS A 196 5.06 2.01 -6.76
CA LYS A 196 5.07 1.66 -5.32
C LYS A 196 4.44 0.30 -5.07
N LEU A 197 3.28 0.05 -5.65
CA LEU A 197 2.54 -1.20 -5.48
C LEU A 197 3.31 -2.37 -6.12
N ILE A 198 3.80 -2.24 -7.36
CA ILE A 198 4.60 -3.29 -8.01
C ILE A 198 5.85 -3.63 -7.17
N ARG A 199 6.55 -2.64 -6.61
CA ARG A 199 7.70 -2.88 -5.72
C ARG A 199 7.34 -3.79 -4.54
N ARG A 200 6.19 -3.56 -3.93
CA ARG A 200 5.70 -4.34 -2.79
C ARG A 200 5.22 -5.72 -3.18
N LEU A 201 4.54 -5.87 -4.33
CA LEU A 201 4.04 -7.16 -4.82
C LEU A 201 5.14 -8.20 -5.03
N TYR A 202 6.34 -7.75 -5.38
CA TYR A 202 7.51 -8.60 -5.55
C TYR A 202 8.44 -8.59 -4.34
N ASN A 203 7.96 -8.18 -3.16
CA ASN A 203 8.71 -8.16 -1.91
C ASN A 203 10.09 -7.47 -2.03
N LEU A 204 10.16 -6.37 -2.79
CA LEU A 204 11.39 -5.61 -3.04
C LEU A 204 12.52 -6.49 -3.60
N LYS A 205 12.18 -7.47 -4.43
CA LYS A 205 13.13 -8.32 -5.14
C LYS A 205 12.80 -8.32 -6.61
N CYS A 206 13.84 -8.32 -7.45
CA CYS A 206 13.63 -8.51 -8.88
C CYS A 206 12.92 -9.86 -9.12
N ALA A 207 11.88 -9.84 -9.95
CA ALA A 207 11.07 -11.00 -10.31
C ALA A 207 11.90 -12.14 -10.94
N ILE A 208 13.06 -11.80 -11.51
CA ILE A 208 13.93 -12.73 -12.25
C ILE A 208 15.13 -13.10 -11.40
N SER A 209 15.95 -12.14 -10.98
CA SER A 209 17.18 -12.44 -10.24
C SER A 209 16.96 -12.76 -8.77
N GLY A 210 15.78 -12.47 -8.21
CA GLY A 210 15.48 -12.63 -6.78
C GLY A 210 16.28 -11.70 -5.87
N SER A 211 17.08 -10.79 -6.44
CA SER A 211 18.00 -9.89 -5.74
C SER A 211 17.59 -8.43 -5.86
N SER A 212 18.18 -7.60 -5.02
CA SER A 212 18.00 -6.15 -4.97
C SER A 212 19.29 -5.49 -4.49
N ILE A 213 19.69 -4.38 -5.10
CA ILE A 213 20.78 -3.53 -4.60
C ILE A 213 20.11 -2.32 -3.97
N ASN A 214 20.29 -2.16 -2.66
CA ASN A 214 19.65 -1.10 -1.87
C ASN A 214 20.70 -0.33 -1.08
N TYR A 215 20.56 1.00 -1.03
CA TYR A 215 21.33 1.89 -0.16
C TYR A 215 20.38 2.95 0.40
N SER A 216 20.15 2.95 1.71
CA SER A 216 19.15 3.83 2.34
C SER A 216 17.78 3.68 1.63
N HIS A 217 17.18 4.77 1.16
CA HIS A 217 15.92 4.77 0.41
C HIS A 217 16.08 4.54 -1.11
N TYR A 218 17.31 4.35 -1.60
CA TYR A 218 17.60 4.13 -3.01
C TYR A 218 17.67 2.63 -3.32
N THR A 219 17.08 2.24 -4.46
CA THR A 219 17.07 0.86 -4.94
C THR A 219 17.29 0.81 -6.45
N ASN A 220 17.95 -0.23 -6.93
CA ASN A 220 18.08 -0.50 -8.36
C ASN A 220 16.83 -1.14 -8.99
N LEU A 221 15.74 -1.27 -8.24
CA LEU A 221 14.50 -1.89 -8.71
C LEU A 221 13.56 -0.87 -9.35
N GLN A 222 13.03 -1.23 -10.51
CA GLN A 222 12.06 -0.44 -11.27
C GLN A 222 10.86 -1.30 -11.67
N ALA A 223 9.67 -0.70 -11.56
CA ALA A 223 8.44 -1.31 -12.04
C ALA A 223 8.39 -1.13 -13.56
N ALA A 224 8.56 -2.24 -14.28
CA ALA A 224 8.46 -2.28 -15.72
C ALA A 224 7.01 -2.57 -16.12
N HIS A 225 6.52 -1.87 -17.13
CA HIS A 225 5.26 -2.20 -17.78
C HIS A 225 5.46 -3.34 -18.76
N ILE A 226 4.60 -4.36 -18.72
CA ILE A 226 4.65 -5.48 -19.66
C ILE A 226 4.19 -5.00 -21.05
N LYS A 227 3.01 -4.39 -21.13
CA LYS A 227 2.59 -3.59 -22.26
C LYS A 227 3.04 -2.15 -22.02
N PRO A 228 3.97 -1.59 -22.81
CA PRO A 228 4.53 -0.26 -22.54
C PRO A 228 3.47 0.84 -22.49
N VAL A 229 3.65 1.81 -21.60
CA VAL A 229 2.72 2.94 -21.45
C VAL A 229 2.81 3.95 -22.61
N LEU A 230 4.02 4.14 -23.16
CA LEU A 230 4.26 5.16 -24.19
C LEU A 230 3.51 4.84 -25.49
N ASN A 231 3.03 5.89 -26.16
CA ASN A 231 2.47 5.82 -27.50
C ASN A 231 3.49 5.15 -28.46
N PRO A 232 3.07 4.23 -29.36
CA PRO A 232 1.69 3.86 -29.69
C PRO A 232 1.10 2.71 -28.87
N HIS A 233 1.81 2.23 -27.86
CA HIS A 233 1.41 1.02 -27.15
C HIS A 233 0.23 1.26 -26.20
N ASN A 234 0.21 2.40 -25.48
CA ASN A 234 -0.89 2.81 -24.60
C ASN A 234 -1.25 1.72 -23.57
N GLY A 235 -0.25 1.14 -22.91
CA GLY A 235 -0.42 0.18 -21.83
C GLY A 235 -0.88 0.86 -20.53
N PRO A 236 -1.84 0.26 -19.78
CA PRO A 236 -2.40 0.90 -18.61
C PRO A 236 -1.54 0.71 -17.33
N HIS A 237 -1.67 1.61 -16.36
CA HIS A 237 -1.12 1.51 -15.00
C HIS A 237 -1.92 0.52 -14.12
N ARG A 238 -2.08 -0.72 -14.59
CA ARG A 238 -2.69 -1.82 -13.83
C ARG A 238 -1.62 -2.72 -13.24
N LEU A 239 -1.90 -3.33 -12.08
CA LEU A 239 -0.92 -4.18 -11.40
C LEU A 239 -0.60 -5.46 -12.19
N ASP A 240 -1.58 -6.02 -12.88
CA ASP A 240 -1.43 -7.13 -13.82
C ASP A 240 -0.65 -6.76 -15.10
N ASN A 241 -0.36 -5.48 -15.33
CA ASN A 241 0.53 -4.98 -16.39
C ASN A 241 1.95 -4.65 -15.86
N GLY A 242 2.29 -5.04 -14.64
CA GLY A 242 3.58 -4.69 -14.03
C GLY A 242 4.43 -5.87 -13.59
N ILE A 243 5.74 -5.72 -13.74
CA ILE A 243 6.75 -6.64 -13.22
C ILE A 243 7.90 -5.84 -12.59
N LEU A 244 8.42 -6.30 -11.44
CA LEU A 244 9.54 -5.63 -10.78
C LEU A 244 10.87 -6.18 -11.29
N LEU A 245 11.69 -5.34 -11.90
CA LEU A 245 12.97 -5.72 -12.47
C LEU A 245 14.10 -4.86 -11.89
N ASN A 246 15.32 -5.39 -11.86
CA ASN A 246 16.51 -4.56 -11.67
C ASN A 246 16.79 -3.73 -12.94
N LEU A 247 17.65 -2.72 -12.85
CA LEU A 247 17.94 -1.81 -13.97
C LEU A 247 18.34 -2.53 -15.26
N ASP A 248 19.25 -3.51 -15.20
CA ASP A 248 19.75 -4.22 -16.38
C ASP A 248 18.64 -5.03 -17.06
N LEU A 249 17.85 -5.76 -16.27
CA LEU A 249 16.77 -6.59 -16.77
C LEU A 249 15.59 -5.74 -17.26
N HIS A 250 15.30 -4.61 -16.60
CA HIS A 250 14.30 -3.66 -17.09
C HIS A 250 14.70 -3.11 -18.45
N HIS A 251 15.95 -2.66 -18.57
CA HIS A 251 16.51 -2.14 -19.81
C HIS A 251 16.43 -3.18 -20.96
N ALA A 252 16.81 -4.42 -20.66
CA ALA A 252 16.76 -5.53 -21.61
C ALA A 252 15.32 -5.88 -22.02
N PHE A 253 14.39 -5.90 -21.07
CA PHE A 253 12.98 -6.22 -21.31
C PHE A 253 12.33 -5.19 -22.25
N ASP A 254 12.46 -3.90 -21.94
CA ASP A 254 11.89 -2.80 -22.73
C ASP A 254 12.40 -2.75 -24.19
N ARG A 255 13.59 -3.32 -24.44
CA ARG A 255 14.21 -3.40 -25.77
C ARG A 255 13.92 -4.71 -26.49
N GLY A 256 13.18 -5.61 -25.85
CA GLY A 256 12.80 -6.90 -26.42
C GLY A 256 13.94 -7.91 -26.48
N TYR A 257 14.93 -7.80 -25.59
CA TYR A 257 16.06 -8.73 -25.50
C TYR A 257 15.62 -10.09 -24.95
N PHE A 258 14.61 -10.08 -24.10
CA PHE A 258 13.90 -11.26 -23.64
C PHE A 258 12.41 -10.95 -23.50
N THR A 259 11.60 -11.97 -23.29
CA THR A 259 10.18 -11.86 -22.98
C THR A 259 9.74 -12.97 -22.03
N ILE A 260 8.43 -13.09 -21.78
CA ILE A 260 7.84 -14.10 -20.91
C ILE A 260 6.85 -14.93 -21.75
N ASN A 261 6.81 -16.25 -21.55
CA ASN A 261 5.85 -17.13 -22.22
C ASN A 261 4.58 -17.33 -21.38
N ASP A 262 3.60 -18.07 -21.91
CA ASP A 262 2.31 -18.28 -21.24
C ASP A 262 2.40 -19.13 -19.95
N ASN A 263 3.55 -19.78 -19.73
CA ASN A 263 3.88 -20.51 -18.50
C ASN A 263 4.71 -19.67 -17.52
N TYR A 264 4.76 -18.35 -17.71
CA TYR A 264 5.55 -17.41 -16.90
C TYR A 264 7.06 -17.68 -16.89
N LYS A 265 7.57 -18.38 -17.90
CA LYS A 265 8.99 -18.60 -18.06
C LYS A 265 9.60 -17.58 -19.00
N ILE A 266 10.83 -17.19 -18.70
CA ILE A 266 11.60 -16.27 -19.52
C ILE A 266 11.96 -16.95 -20.84
N LYS A 267 11.91 -16.18 -21.92
CA LYS A 267 12.41 -16.55 -23.24
C LYS A 267 13.40 -15.48 -23.70
N VAL A 268 14.68 -15.82 -23.73
CA VAL A 268 15.74 -14.94 -24.23
C VAL A 268 15.75 -14.95 -25.75
N HIS A 269 16.05 -13.81 -26.37
CA HIS A 269 16.18 -13.73 -27.82
C HIS A 269 17.42 -14.52 -28.30
N GLU A 270 17.31 -15.26 -29.39
CA GLU A 270 18.37 -16.13 -29.91
C GLU A 270 19.72 -15.41 -30.10
N LYS A 271 19.70 -14.17 -30.61
CA LYS A 271 20.90 -13.32 -30.79
C LYS A 271 21.61 -12.93 -29.48
N LEU A 272 21.00 -13.18 -28.33
CA LEU A 272 21.53 -12.84 -27.01
C LEU A 272 21.81 -14.09 -26.16
N ILE A 273 21.76 -15.29 -26.75
CA ILE A 273 21.97 -16.55 -26.05
C ILE A 273 23.40 -16.74 -25.54
N ASP A 274 24.36 -15.95 -26.01
CA ASP A 274 25.75 -15.95 -25.50
C ASP A 274 26.05 -14.77 -24.58
N SER A 275 25.04 -13.97 -24.24
CA SER A 275 25.14 -12.90 -23.25
C SER A 275 24.88 -13.41 -21.83
N SER A 276 25.08 -12.54 -20.84
CA SER A 276 24.71 -12.80 -19.45
C SER A 276 23.22 -13.11 -19.26
N LEU A 277 22.34 -12.77 -20.23
CA LEU A 277 20.91 -13.08 -20.15
C LEU A 277 20.61 -14.58 -20.27
N LYS A 278 21.50 -15.38 -20.89
CA LYS A 278 21.32 -16.83 -21.08
C LYS A 278 20.98 -17.56 -19.78
N GLN A 279 21.58 -17.13 -18.67
CA GLN A 279 21.40 -17.74 -17.35
C GLN A 279 19.92 -17.73 -16.89
N PHE A 280 19.12 -16.81 -17.42
CA PHE A 280 17.72 -16.66 -17.08
C PHE A 280 16.78 -17.38 -18.07
N ASP A 281 17.29 -17.92 -19.19
CA ASP A 281 16.43 -18.54 -20.19
C ASP A 281 15.68 -19.76 -19.61
N ASN A 282 14.39 -19.86 -19.95
CA ASN A 282 13.46 -20.88 -19.43
C ASN A 282 13.27 -20.85 -17.89
N GLN A 283 13.81 -19.86 -17.18
CA GLN A 283 13.59 -19.69 -15.75
C GLN A 283 12.16 -19.20 -15.50
N LEU A 284 11.50 -19.79 -14.49
CA LEU A 284 10.22 -19.29 -14.00
C LEU A 284 10.44 -17.97 -13.23
N ILE A 285 9.67 -16.94 -13.57
CA ILE A 285 9.70 -15.70 -12.79
C ILE A 285 9.01 -15.89 -11.44
N SER A 286 9.43 -15.14 -10.44
CA SER A 286 8.65 -14.97 -9.22
C SER A 286 7.32 -14.29 -9.57
N LEU A 287 6.22 -14.80 -9.02
CA LEU A 287 4.89 -14.23 -9.24
C LEU A 287 4.36 -13.60 -7.95
N PRO A 288 3.52 -12.56 -8.03
CA PRO A 288 2.76 -12.08 -6.89
C PRO A 288 1.95 -13.21 -6.24
N VAL A 289 1.79 -13.15 -4.92
CA VAL A 289 1.07 -14.17 -4.13
C VAL A 289 -0.42 -14.21 -4.52
N ASP A 290 -1.01 -13.04 -4.81
CA ASP A 290 -2.39 -12.93 -5.25
C ASP A 290 -2.51 -13.24 -6.75
N ASN A 291 -3.38 -14.20 -7.08
CA ASN A 291 -3.63 -14.64 -8.45
C ASN A 291 -4.26 -13.56 -9.34
N ASN A 292 -5.02 -12.62 -8.77
CA ASN A 292 -5.75 -11.60 -9.53
C ASN A 292 -4.84 -10.48 -10.08
N ILE A 293 -3.60 -10.42 -9.59
CA ILE A 293 -2.62 -9.38 -9.94
C ILE A 293 -1.35 -9.98 -10.55
N LYS A 294 -1.40 -11.26 -10.93
CA LYS A 294 -0.34 -11.86 -11.75
C LYS A 294 -0.22 -11.11 -13.08
N PRO A 295 0.98 -11.07 -13.67
CA PRO A 295 1.16 -10.63 -15.05
C PRO A 295 0.10 -11.22 -15.98
N SER A 296 -0.69 -10.35 -16.62
CA SER A 296 -1.75 -10.78 -17.53
C SER A 296 -1.15 -11.44 -18.77
N LEU A 297 -1.70 -12.60 -19.14
CA LEU A 297 -1.28 -13.31 -20.35
C LEU A 297 -1.51 -12.48 -21.61
N ASP A 298 -2.50 -11.58 -21.63
CA ASP A 298 -2.76 -10.69 -22.76
C ASP A 298 -1.66 -9.65 -22.93
N TYR A 299 -1.18 -9.04 -21.82
CA TYR A 299 -0.06 -8.09 -21.88
C TYR A 299 1.26 -8.79 -22.19
N ILE A 300 1.47 -9.99 -21.65
CA ILE A 300 2.64 -10.80 -21.98
C ILE A 300 2.62 -11.13 -23.48
N ARG A 301 1.49 -11.59 -24.02
CA ARG A 301 1.32 -11.86 -25.45
C ARG A 301 1.58 -10.60 -26.28
N TYR A 302 1.03 -9.46 -25.87
CA TYR A 302 1.30 -8.17 -26.53
C TYR A 302 2.80 -7.85 -26.56
N HIS A 303 3.52 -8.01 -25.44
CA HIS A 303 4.96 -7.79 -25.40
C HIS A 303 5.70 -8.72 -26.37
N ARG A 304 5.33 -10.00 -26.43
CA ARG A 304 5.93 -10.96 -27.38
C ARG A 304 5.73 -10.56 -28.84
N GLU A 305 4.55 -10.05 -29.18
CA GLU A 305 4.19 -9.70 -30.56
C GLU A 305 4.73 -8.33 -30.97
N ASN A 306 4.86 -7.40 -30.04
CA ASN A 306 5.13 -5.99 -30.36
C ASN A 306 6.49 -5.49 -29.90
N ILE A 307 7.11 -6.09 -28.89
CA ILE A 307 8.35 -5.58 -28.28
C ILE A 307 9.50 -6.55 -28.43
N PHE A 308 9.28 -7.83 -28.14
CA PHE A 308 10.29 -8.88 -28.23
C PHE A 308 10.91 -8.94 -29.63
N GLY A 309 12.24 -9.04 -29.70
CA GLY A 309 12.99 -9.09 -30.95
C GLY A 309 13.20 -7.75 -31.67
N ARG A 310 12.68 -6.63 -31.15
CA ARG A 310 13.00 -5.30 -31.71
C ARG A 310 14.48 -4.93 -31.55
N LEU A 311 15.14 -5.45 -30.51
CA LEU A 311 16.57 -5.27 -30.21
C LEU A 311 17.05 -3.82 -30.41
N ARG A 312 16.29 -2.85 -29.88
CA ARG A 312 16.53 -1.43 -30.16
C ARG A 312 17.93 -1.01 -29.69
N PRO A 313 18.72 -0.31 -30.52
CA PRO A 313 20.01 0.23 -30.09
C PRO A 313 19.81 1.28 -28.99
N LEU A 314 20.88 1.53 -28.21
CA LEU A 314 20.96 2.77 -27.43
C LEU A 314 20.81 3.93 -28.43
N ARG A 315 19.98 4.94 -28.12
CA ARG A 315 19.96 6.15 -28.94
C ARG A 315 21.39 6.66 -28.98
N ASN A 316 21.91 6.94 -30.17
CA ASN A 316 23.12 7.73 -30.28
C ASN A 316 22.76 9.10 -29.69
N ASP A 317 23.42 9.47 -28.60
CA ASP A 317 23.29 10.79 -27.96
C ASP A 317 23.68 11.91 -28.93
#